data_AF-A0A359E445-F1
#
_entry.id   AF-A0A359E445-F1
#
_cell.length_a   1.000
_cell.length_b   1.000
_cell.length_c   1.000
_cell.angle_alpha   90.00
_cell.angle_beta   90.00
_cell.angle_gamma   90.00
#
_symmetry.space_group_name_H-M   'P 1'
#
loop_
_entity.id
_entity.type
_entity.pdbx_description
1 polymer ?
#
loop_
_entity_poly.entity_id
_entity_poly.type
_entity_poly.pdbx_seq_one_letter_code
_entity_poly.pdbx_strand_id
1 'polypeptide(L)'
;MENLLDFIGYHDKWHGTVQNFRTPYAYNQNDHLIREIFRRMEITKGVSVEFGAWDGLYNSNTKNLIDEGWYSIQIEPDVPKFQELLHTYSDNPRVKCV
;
A
#
# COMPACT_ATOMS: atom_id res chain seq x y z
N MET A 1 -6.99 6.70 24.84
CA MET A 1 -5.77 6.38 24.07
C MET A 1 -6.03 5.05 23.40
N GLU A 2 -5.99 5.00 22.06
CA GLU A 2 -6.11 3.73 21.34
C GLU A 2 -4.96 2.80 21.74
N ASN A 3 -5.27 1.52 21.95
CA ASN A 3 -4.31 0.47 22.26
C ASN A 3 -3.36 0.30 21.06
N LEU A 4 -2.05 0.33 21.31
CA LEU A 4 -1.02 0.16 20.28
C LEU A 4 -1.21 -1.12 19.46
N LEU A 5 -1.70 -2.20 20.07
CA LEU A 5 -1.95 -3.47 19.40
C LEU A 5 -3.13 -3.37 18.42
N ASP A 6 -4.19 -2.66 18.80
CA ASP A 6 -5.33 -2.41 17.90
C ASP A 6 -4.93 -1.44 16.79
N PHE A 7 -4.12 -0.42 17.12
CA PHE A 7 -3.59 0.56 16.16
C PHE A 7 -2.73 -0.09 15.06
N ILE A 8 -1.94 -1.12 15.38
CA ILE A 8 -1.11 -1.85 14.41
C ILE A 8 -1.82 -3.07 13.79
N GLY A 9 -3.10 -3.31 14.10
CA GLY A 9 -3.86 -4.44 13.56
C GLY A 9 -3.41 -5.82 14.07
N TYR A 10 -2.85 -5.90 15.28
CA TYR A 10 -2.43 -7.16 15.90
C TYR A 10 -3.63 -8.02 16.33
N HIS A 11 -3.64 -9.29 15.95
CA HIS A 11 -4.60 -10.29 16.42
C HIS A 11 -3.90 -11.63 16.65
N ASP A 12 -4.11 -12.29 17.80
CA ASP A 12 -3.38 -13.51 18.22
C ASP A 12 -3.44 -14.74 17.27
N LYS A 13 -4.22 -14.71 16.18
CA LYS A 13 -4.53 -15.87 15.33
C LYS A 13 -3.78 -15.91 13.98
N TRP A 14 -2.59 -15.33 13.90
CA TRP A 14 -1.88 -15.09 12.62
C TRP A 14 -1.32 -16.31 11.87
N HIS A 15 -1.64 -17.55 12.25
CA HIS A 15 -1.19 -18.74 11.52
C HIS A 15 -2.32 -19.75 11.33
N GLY A 16 -3.01 -19.67 10.18
CA GLY A 16 -3.90 -20.73 9.71
C GLY A 16 -5.04 -20.20 8.86
N THR A 17 -5.00 -20.47 7.55
CA THR A 17 -6.15 -20.46 6.60
C THR A 17 -7.05 -19.21 6.50
N VAL A 18 -6.61 -18.08 7.04
CA VAL A 18 -7.44 -16.90 7.30
C VAL A 18 -7.03 -15.73 6.40
N GLN A 19 -7.45 -15.77 5.14
CA GLN A 19 -7.51 -14.55 4.31
C GLN A 19 -8.89 -14.34 3.68
N ASN A 20 -9.77 -15.35 3.66
CA ASN A 20 -11.06 -15.28 2.95
C ASN A 20 -12.22 -14.63 3.73
N PHE A 21 -12.05 -14.28 5.01
CA PHE A 21 -13.10 -13.59 5.77
C PHE A 21 -12.89 -12.08 5.89
N ARG A 22 -11.71 -11.59 5.48
CA ARG A 22 -11.41 -10.16 5.55
C ARG A 22 -12.06 -9.50 4.36
N THR A 23 -12.86 -8.46 4.60
CA THR A 23 -13.29 -7.56 3.54
C THR A 23 -12.05 -7.16 2.74
N PRO A 24 -12.06 -7.28 1.40
CA PRO A 24 -10.97 -6.77 0.57
C PRO A 24 -10.74 -5.31 0.94
N TYR A 25 -9.66 -5.03 1.66
CA TYR A 25 -9.25 -3.66 1.88
C TYR A 25 -8.58 -3.19 0.59
N ALA A 26 -8.90 -1.97 0.17
CA ALA A 26 -8.20 -1.34 -0.94
C ALA A 26 -6.71 -1.09 -0.62
N TYR A 27 -6.32 -1.22 0.65
CA TYR A 27 -5.00 -0.83 1.14
C TYR A 27 -4.40 -1.87 2.09
N ASN A 28 -3.07 -1.84 2.23
CA ASN A 28 -2.31 -2.77 3.06
C ASN A 28 -2.46 -2.46 4.57
N GLN A 29 -2.37 -3.49 5.41
CA GLN A 29 -2.30 -3.35 6.88
C GLN A 29 -1.10 -2.50 7.34
N ASN A 30 -0.05 -2.42 6.53
CA ASN A 30 1.16 -1.63 6.81
C ASN A 30 0.92 -0.11 6.80
N ASP A 31 -0.22 0.38 6.31
CA ASP A 31 -0.50 1.82 6.26
C ASP A 31 -0.38 2.49 7.62
N HIS A 32 -0.86 1.84 8.68
CA HIS A 32 -0.79 2.37 10.04
C HIS A 32 0.67 2.50 10.51
N LEU A 33 1.50 1.53 10.19
CA LEU A 33 2.92 1.54 10.51
C LEU A 33 3.65 2.64 9.73
N ILE A 34 3.41 2.75 8.42
CA ILE A 34 3.99 3.80 7.57
C ILE A 34 3.60 5.19 8.08
N ARG A 35 2.31 5.41 8.37
CA ARG A 35 1.80 6.66 8.94
C ARG A 35 2.44 7.01 10.27
N GLU A 36 2.61 6.05 11.17
CA GLU A 36 3.23 6.30 12.48
C GLU A 36 4.72 6.63 12.35
N ILE A 37 5.45 5.95 11.47
CA ILE A 37 6.85 6.29 11.16
C ILE A 37 6.92 7.71 10.63
N PHE A 38 6.10 8.06 9.63
CA PHE A 38 6.10 9.39 9.03
C PHE A 38 5.74 10.47 10.04
N ARG A 39 4.75 10.23 10.91
CA ARG A 39 4.37 11.14 11.99
C ARG A 39 5.53 11.38 12.97
N ARG A 40 6.25 10.34 13.39
CA ARG A 40 7.40 10.47 14.30
C ARG A 40 8.60 11.15 13.67
N MET A 41 8.78 10.98 12.37
CA MET A 41 9.88 11.55 11.60
C MET A 41 9.55 12.90 10.95
N GLU A 42 8.33 13.41 11.18
CA GLU A 42 7.82 14.65 10.59
C GLU A 42 7.87 14.65 9.03
N ILE A 43 7.68 13.48 8.42
CA ILE A 43 7.67 13.30 6.96
C ILE A 43 6.26 13.58 6.45
N THR A 44 6.13 14.55 5.55
CA THR A 44 4.82 15.01 5.02
C THR A 44 4.68 14.91 3.50
N LYS A 45 5.78 14.66 2.79
CA LYS A 45 5.82 14.54 1.32
C LYS A 45 7.06 13.77 0.88
N GLY A 46 7.01 13.18 -0.32
CA GLY A 46 8.16 12.51 -0.91
C GLY A 46 7.81 11.73 -2.17
N VAL A 47 8.68 10.78 -2.49
CA VAL A 47 8.51 9.81 -3.59
C VAL A 47 8.53 8.42 -2.98
N SER A 48 7.50 7.62 -3.24
CA SER A 48 7.48 6.20 -2.87
C SER A 48 8.02 5.32 -4.00
N VAL A 49 8.56 4.16 -3.65
CA VAL A 49 8.95 3.12 -4.59
C VAL A 49 8.40 1.81 -4.08
N GLU A 50 7.60 1.12 -4.89
CA GLU A 50 7.02 -0.19 -4.54
C GLU A 50 7.53 -1.26 -5.51
N PHE A 51 8.16 -2.30 -4.96
CA PHE A 51 8.63 -3.46 -5.69
C PHE A 51 7.61 -4.58 -5.55
N GLY A 52 7.19 -5.18 -6.67
CA GLY A 52 6.09 -6.14 -6.68
C GLY A 52 4.74 -5.42 -6.52
N ALA A 53 4.52 -4.41 -7.36
CA ALA A 53 3.34 -3.54 -7.31
C ALA A 53 2.03 -4.24 -7.70
N TRP A 54 2.10 -5.42 -8.33
CA TRP A 54 0.93 -6.19 -8.78
C TRP A 54 0.01 -5.35 -9.68
N ASP A 55 -1.21 -5.05 -9.24
CA ASP A 55 -2.24 -4.28 -9.96
C ASP A 55 -2.29 -2.82 -9.48
N GLY A 56 -1.43 -2.47 -8.52
CA GLY A 56 -1.36 -1.16 -7.91
C GLY A 56 -2.45 -0.87 -6.87
N LEU A 57 -3.34 -1.82 -6.59
CA LEU A 57 -4.46 -1.66 -5.67
C LEU A 57 -4.40 -2.68 -4.54
N TYR A 58 -4.41 -3.96 -4.88
CA TYR A 58 -4.57 -5.02 -3.90
C TYR A 58 -3.31 -5.17 -3.05
N ASN A 59 -3.45 -4.99 -1.72
CA ASN A 59 -2.34 -5.03 -0.76
C ASN A 59 -1.19 -4.03 -1.03
N SER A 60 -1.42 -2.95 -1.79
CA SER A 60 -0.39 -1.93 -2.02
C SER A 60 -0.03 -1.20 -0.73
N ASN A 61 1.27 -1.06 -0.48
CA ASN A 61 1.81 -0.27 0.63
C ASN A 61 1.88 1.23 0.33
N THR A 62 1.75 1.62 -0.94
CA THR A 62 1.98 3.00 -1.38
C THR A 62 0.73 3.66 -1.96
N LYS A 63 -0.36 2.92 -2.18
CA LYS A 63 -1.62 3.46 -2.72
C LYS A 63 -2.15 4.64 -1.90
N ASN A 64 -2.16 4.52 -0.57
CA ASN A 64 -2.59 5.62 0.30
C ASN A 64 -1.67 6.85 0.17
N LEU A 65 -0.36 6.67 0.00
CA LEU A 65 0.57 7.77 -0.23
C LEU A 65 0.28 8.48 -1.57
N ILE A 66 -0.01 7.71 -2.62
CA ILE A 66 -0.38 8.25 -3.94
C ILE A 66 -1.67 9.08 -3.86
N ASP A 67 -2.66 8.60 -3.12
CA ASP A 67 -3.93 9.31 -2.90
C ASP A 67 -3.72 10.59 -2.07
N GLU A 68 -2.77 10.56 -1.13
CA GLU A 68 -2.31 11.70 -0.34
C GLU A 68 -1.38 12.65 -1.15
N GLY A 69 -1.16 12.38 -2.44
CA GLY A 69 -0.49 13.29 -3.37
C GLY A 69 1.00 13.03 -3.58
N TRP A 70 1.54 11.92 -3.09
CA TRP A 70 2.94 11.55 -3.33
C TRP A 70 3.17 11.15 -4.78
N TYR A 71 4.42 11.30 -5.23
CA TYR A 71 4.90 10.64 -6.44
C TYR A 71 5.23 9.19 -6.13
N SER A 72 5.04 8.28 -7.09
CA SER A 72 5.41 6.87 -6.89
C SER A 72 6.04 6.23 -8.11
N ILE A 73 6.99 5.34 -7.88
CA ILE A 73 7.51 4.39 -8.87
C ILE A 73 6.96 3.00 -8.49
N GLN A 74 6.21 2.39 -9.40
CA GLN A 74 5.57 1.09 -9.22
C GLN A 74 6.27 0.07 -10.12
N ILE A 75 6.92 -0.93 -9.54
CA ILE A 75 7.74 -1.91 -10.29
C ILE A 75 7.04 -3.26 -10.25
N GLU A 76 6.69 -3.83 -11.40
CA GLU A 76 6.05 -5.15 -11.50
C GLU A 76 6.58 -5.97 -12.68
N PRO A 77 7.28 -7.10 -12.43
CA PRO A 77 7.81 -7.94 -13.51
C PRO A 77 6.79 -8.88 -14.17
N ASP A 78 5.67 -9.22 -13.52
CA ASP A 78 4.65 -10.09 -14.12
C ASP A 78 3.87 -9.32 -15.19
N VAL A 79 3.96 -9.77 -16.45
CA VAL A 79 3.40 -9.04 -17.60
C VAL A 79 1.88 -8.83 -17.48
N PRO A 80 1.05 -9.86 -17.18
CA PRO A 80 -0.38 -9.65 -16.94
C PRO A 80 -0.66 -8.61 -15.85
N LYS A 81 0.01 -8.69 -14.69
CA LYS A 81 -0.19 -7.72 -13.60
C LYS A 81 0.31 -6.33 -13.94
N PHE A 82 1.43 -6.23 -14.65
CA PHE A 82 1.92 -4.96 -15.16
C PHE A 82 0.92 -4.26 -16.09
N GLN A 83 0.16 -5.00 -16.92
CA GLN A 83 -0.91 -4.39 -17.73
C GLN A 83 -2.07 -3.88 -16.88
N GLU A 84 -2.45 -4.63 -15.83
CA GLU A 84 -3.45 -4.17 -14.86
C GLU A 84 -2.96 -2.90 -14.13
N LEU A 85 -1.69 -2.87 -13.71
CA LEU A 85 -1.04 -1.72 -13.08
C LEU A 85 -1.03 -0.47 -13.97
N LEU A 86 -0.71 -0.64 -15.26
CA LEU A 86 -0.77 0.44 -16.25
C LEU A 86 -2.18 1.00 -16.39
N HIS A 87 -3.19 0.12 -16.41
CA HIS A 87 -4.58 0.54 -16.47
C HIS A 87 -4.97 1.34 -15.20
N THR A 88 -4.66 0.80 -14.02
CA THR A 88 -4.91 1.43 -12.71
C THR A 88 -4.38 2.86 -12.63
N TYR A 89 -3.19 3.13 -13.16
CA TYR A 89 -2.53 4.43 -13.06
C TYR A 89 -2.48 5.24 -14.37
N SER A 90 -3.24 4.84 -15.39
CA SER A 90 -3.23 5.47 -16.72
C SER A 90 -3.48 6.98 -16.71
N ASP A 91 -4.34 7.45 -15.81
CA ASP A 91 -4.69 8.88 -15.67
C ASP A 91 -3.96 9.60 -14.52
N ASN A 92 -2.97 8.95 -13.88
CA ASN A 92 -2.26 9.53 -12.74
C ASN A 92 -0.83 9.96 -13.10
N PRO A 93 -0.57 11.25 -13.38
CA PRO A 93 0.75 11.74 -13.80
C PRO A 93 1.82 11.69 -12.69
N ARG A 94 1.44 11.39 -11.44
CA ARG A 94 2.39 11.25 -10.32
C ARG A 94 2.96 9.83 -10.21
N VAL A 95 2.43 8.88 -10.97
CA VAL A 95 2.83 7.47 -10.88
C VAL A 95 3.58 7.05 -12.14
N LYS A 96 4.73 6.42 -11.94
CA LYS A 96 5.51 5.80 -13.01
C LYS A 96 5.51 4.28 -12.83
N CYS A 97 4.85 3.57 -13.74
CA CYS A 97 4.95 2.12 -13.83
C CYS A 97 6.23 1.72 -14.58
N VAL A 98 6.97 0.75 -14.02
CA VAL A 98 8.25 0.22 -14.53
C VAL A 98 8.19 -1.30 -14.57
#